data_AF-A0AA85IU40-F1
#
_entry.id   AF-A0AA85IU40-F1
#
_cell.length_a   1.000
_cell.length_b   1.000
_cell.length_c   1.000
_cell.angle_alpha   90.00
_cell.angle_beta   90.00
_cell.angle_gamma   90.00
#
_symmetry.space_group_name_H-M   'P 1'
#
loop_
_entity.id
_entity.type
_entity.pdbx_description
1 polymer ?
#
loop_
_entity_poly.entity_id
_entity_poly.type
_entity_poly.pdbx_seq_one_letter_code
_entity_poly.pdbx_strand_id
1 'polypeptide(L)'
;MKSLQTLSKSSTAQVIVNVIDTNDHFPRIRILSPTGSKTLEIIEESPPGQDIGILDVSDGDTGKNAEVNCNLTNQTITGVLSLIPMNSEIIGKEVALSNRKYKITLEKRIDREEYPA
;
A
#
# COMPACT_ATOMS: atom_id res chain seq x y z
N MET A 1 -51.83 54.37 -21.48
CA MET A 1 -51.35 52.98 -21.61
C MET A 1 -50.50 52.65 -20.39
N LYS A 2 -50.89 51.66 -19.57
CA LYS A 2 -50.07 51.19 -18.44
C LYS A 2 -49.08 50.14 -18.97
N SER A 3 -47.79 50.39 -18.79
CA SER A 3 -46.74 49.41 -19.10
C SER A 3 -46.87 48.22 -18.14
N LEU A 4 -46.99 47.01 -18.68
CA LEU A 4 -46.95 45.76 -17.90
C LEU A 4 -45.48 45.46 -17.58
N GLN A 5 -45.03 45.91 -16.41
CA GLN A 5 -43.72 45.56 -15.87
C GLN A 5 -43.79 44.12 -15.35
N THR A 6 -43.20 43.16 -16.05
CA THR A 6 -43.12 41.77 -15.59
C THR A 6 -42.08 41.66 -14.49
N LEU A 7 -42.50 41.47 -13.24
CA LEU A 7 -41.58 41.13 -12.15
C LEU A 7 -41.05 39.70 -12.36
N SER A 8 -39.75 39.56 -12.61
CA SER A 8 -39.09 38.26 -12.58
C SER A 8 -39.13 37.71 -11.15
N LYS A 9 -39.69 36.51 -10.98
CA LYS A 9 -39.65 35.77 -9.71
C LYS A 9 -38.47 34.82 -9.76
N SER A 10 -37.60 34.89 -8.77
CA SER A 10 -36.57 33.89 -8.52
C SER A 10 -36.85 33.18 -7.20
N SER A 11 -36.45 31.91 -7.14
CA SER A 11 -36.45 31.11 -5.92
C SER A 11 -35.20 30.24 -5.96
N THR A 12 -34.62 29.99 -4.80
CA THR A 12 -33.40 29.18 -4.63
C THR A 12 -33.71 27.98 -3.76
N ALA A 13 -33.07 26.86 -4.08
CA ALA A 13 -33.08 25.64 -3.29
C ALA A 13 -31.64 25.20 -3.03
N GLN A 14 -31.39 24.59 -1.87
CA GLN A 14 -30.11 23.97 -1.57
C GLN A 14 -30.11 22.52 -2.07
N VAL A 15 -29.08 22.16 -2.83
CA VAL A 15 -28.83 20.79 -3.27
C VAL A 15 -27.51 20.34 -2.65
N ILE A 16 -27.55 19.23 -1.92
CA ILE A 16 -26.35 18.58 -1.38
C ILE A 16 -26.01 17.41 -2.30
N VAL A 17 -24.81 17.40 -2.84
CA VAL A 17 -24.28 16.30 -3.66
C VAL A 17 -23.13 15.67 -2.90
N ASN A 18 -23.27 14.39 -2.57
CA ASN A 18 -22.21 13.60 -1.94
C ASN A 18 -21.50 12.79 -3.02
N VAL A 19 -20.20 13.02 -3.19
CA VAL A 19 -19.37 12.21 -4.07
C VAL A 19 -18.90 10.99 -3.28
N ILE A 20 -19.16 9.80 -3.81
CA ILE A 20 -18.71 8.54 -3.24
C ILE A 20 -17.45 8.07 -3.96
N ASP A 21 -16.57 7.45 -3.20
CA ASP A 21 -15.36 6.83 -3.73
C ASP A 21 -15.67 5.65 -4.67
N THR A 22 -14.83 5.46 -5.68
CA THR A 22 -14.85 4.30 -6.56
C THR A 22 -13.43 3.74 -6.60
N ASN A 23 -13.29 2.43 -6.72
CA ASN A 23 -11.98 1.80 -6.83
C ASN A 23 -11.36 2.08 -8.21
N ASP A 24 -10.66 3.20 -8.33
CA ASP A 24 -10.03 3.66 -9.58
C ASP A 24 -8.53 3.95 -9.45
N HIS A 25 -7.95 3.80 -8.25
CA HIS A 25 -6.52 3.74 -8.04
C HIS A 25 -6.06 2.29 -7.85
N PHE A 26 -4.87 1.99 -8.39
CA PHE A 26 -4.24 0.68 -8.18
C PHE A 26 -3.19 0.79 -7.07
N PRO A 27 -2.94 -0.31 -6.32
CA PRO A 27 -1.90 -0.32 -5.30
C PRO A 27 -0.51 -0.01 -5.89
N ARG A 28 0.24 0.83 -5.19
CA ARG A 28 1.62 1.21 -5.52
C ARG A 28 2.57 0.59 -4.52
N ILE A 29 3.64 -0.01 -5.02
CA ILE A 29 4.68 -0.66 -4.22
C ILE A 29 5.97 0.16 -4.30
N ARG A 30 6.60 0.39 -3.16
CA ARG A 30 7.95 0.95 -3.04
C ARG A 30 8.80 0.04 -2.16
N ILE A 31 10.01 -0.23 -2.61
CA ILE A 31 11.03 -0.94 -1.82
C ILE A 31 11.95 0.10 -1.19
N LEU A 32 12.08 0.06 0.14
CA LEU A 32 13.06 0.85 0.88
C LEU A 32 14.23 -0.08 1.20
N SER A 33 15.33 0.10 0.44
CA SER A 33 16.57 -0.63 0.64
C SER A 33 17.48 0.11 1.63
N PRO A 34 18.20 -0.60 2.52
CA PRO A 34 19.24 0.00 3.36
C PRO A 34 20.32 0.74 2.56
N THR A 35 20.57 0.32 1.32
CA THR A 35 21.59 0.91 0.44
C THR A 35 21.06 2.05 -0.43
N GLY A 36 19.74 2.31 -0.38
CA GLY A 36 19.07 3.23 -1.32
C GLY A 36 18.94 2.70 -2.75
N SER A 37 19.38 1.46 -3.03
CA SER A 37 19.21 0.81 -4.32
C SER A 37 17.75 0.40 -4.56
N LYS A 38 17.36 0.27 -5.83
CA LYS A 38 16.09 -0.33 -6.24
C LYS A 38 16.07 -1.86 -6.09
N THR A 39 17.24 -2.47 -5.98
CA THR A 39 17.42 -3.91 -5.74
C THR A 39 17.76 -4.15 -4.27
N LEU A 40 17.32 -5.31 -3.77
CA LEU A 40 17.77 -5.83 -2.49
C LEU A 40 18.84 -6.88 -2.76
N GLU A 41 19.93 -6.80 -2.01
CA GLU A 41 21.07 -7.71 -2.09
C GLU A 41 21.24 -8.37 -0.72
N ILE A 42 21.53 -9.67 -0.74
CA ILE A 42 21.72 -10.48 0.46
C ILE A 42 23.11 -11.08 0.34
N ILE A 43 23.91 -10.93 1.39
CA ILE A 43 25.24 -11.54 1.46
C ILE A 43 25.04 -13.02 1.81
N GLU A 44 25.80 -13.91 1.18
CA GLU A 44 25.84 -15.33 1.58
C GLU A 44 26.14 -15.46 3.08
N GLU A 45 25.63 -16.51 3.72
CA GLU A 45 25.77 -16.71 5.17
C GLU A 45 25.17 -15.62 6.08
N SER A 46 24.40 -14.67 5.53
CA SER A 46 23.58 -13.75 6.33
C SER A 46 22.72 -14.53 7.35
N PRO A 47 22.68 -14.12 8.63
CA PRO A 47 21.96 -14.85 9.65
C PRO A 47 20.43 -14.78 9.43
N PRO A 48 19.69 -15.87 9.72
CA PRO A 48 18.23 -15.82 9.80
C PRO A 48 17.76 -14.76 10.79
N GLY A 49 16.61 -14.14 10.49
CA GLY A 49 16.08 -12.99 11.21
C GLY A 49 16.64 -11.65 10.73
N GLN A 50 17.60 -11.62 9.79
CA GLN A 50 18.11 -10.38 9.24
C GLN A 50 17.03 -9.65 8.42
N ASP A 51 16.87 -8.36 8.71
CA ASP A 51 16.02 -7.44 7.95
C ASP A 51 16.75 -7.03 6.68
N ILE A 52 16.15 -7.30 5.51
CA ILE A 52 16.77 -7.04 4.20
C ILE A 52 16.26 -5.72 3.60
N GLY A 53 15.01 -5.36 3.90
CA GLY A 53 14.39 -4.14 3.42
C GLY A 53 12.97 -3.99 3.89
N ILE A 54 12.31 -2.91 3.44
CA ILE A 54 10.90 -2.64 3.75
C ILE A 54 10.13 -2.53 2.44
N LEU A 55 8.98 -3.21 2.39
CA LEU A 55 7.97 -3.06 1.36
C LEU A 55 6.92 -2.05 1.85
N ASP A 56 6.78 -0.93 1.16
CA ASP A 56 5.78 0.11 1.43
C ASP A 56 4.71 0.05 0.34
N VAL A 57 3.46 -0.20 0.73
CA VAL A 57 2.35 -0.44 -0.19
C VAL A 57 1.20 0.49 0.12
N SER A 58 0.86 1.35 -0.85
CA SER A 58 -0.20 2.35 -0.70
C SER A 58 -1.22 2.25 -1.82
N ASP A 59 -2.46 2.61 -1.51
CA ASP A 59 -3.52 2.78 -2.49
C ASP A 59 -4.10 4.20 -2.34
N GLY A 60 -4.48 4.81 -3.47
CA GLY A 60 -4.96 6.20 -3.52
C GLY A 60 -6.44 6.37 -3.21
N ASP A 61 -7.19 5.28 -3.17
CA ASP A 61 -8.62 5.28 -2.85
C ASP A 61 -8.87 5.52 -1.35
N THR A 62 -10.13 5.44 -0.92
CA THR A 62 -10.49 5.57 0.49
C THR A 62 -11.24 4.34 1.03
N GLY A 63 -11.16 4.17 2.34
CA GLY A 63 -11.83 3.09 3.03
C GLY A 63 -11.48 1.70 2.50
N LYS A 64 -12.51 0.90 2.22
CA LYS A 64 -12.35 -0.47 1.70
C LYS A 64 -11.60 -0.55 0.37
N ASN A 65 -11.73 0.46 -0.48
CA ASN A 65 -11.07 0.48 -1.77
C ASN A 65 -9.55 0.65 -1.60
N ALA A 66 -9.12 1.25 -0.49
CA ALA A 66 -7.71 1.45 -0.17
C ALA A 66 -7.06 0.28 0.60
N GLU A 67 -7.81 -0.77 0.92
CA GLU A 67 -7.30 -1.90 1.70
C GLU A 67 -6.34 -2.75 0.88
N VAL A 68 -5.13 -2.99 1.40
CA VAL A 68 -4.08 -3.74 0.71
C VAL A 68 -3.63 -4.98 1.48
N ASN A 69 -3.30 -6.04 0.76
CA ASN A 69 -2.70 -7.25 1.29
C ASN A 69 -1.57 -7.73 0.38
N CYS A 70 -0.43 -8.09 0.96
CA CYS A 70 0.77 -8.47 0.20
C CYS A 70 1.37 -9.75 0.74
N ASN A 71 1.67 -10.67 -0.18
CA ASN A 71 2.28 -11.97 0.10
C ASN A 71 3.43 -12.21 -0.89
N LEU A 72 4.48 -12.91 -0.45
CA LEU A 72 5.52 -13.41 -1.34
C LEU A 72 5.07 -14.71 -2.00
N THR A 73 5.27 -14.82 -3.31
CA THR A 73 4.99 -16.02 -4.09
C THR A 73 6.22 -16.39 -4.92
N ASN A 74 6.32 -17.65 -5.36
CA ASN A 74 7.36 -18.12 -6.28
C ASN A 74 8.80 -17.79 -5.86
N GLN A 75 9.17 -18.06 -4.61
CA GLN A 75 10.55 -17.95 -4.17
C GLN A 75 11.37 -19.10 -4.76
N THR A 76 12.49 -18.78 -5.44
CA THR A 76 13.41 -19.79 -5.99
C THR A 76 13.86 -20.78 -4.92
N ILE A 77 14.24 -20.27 -3.75
CA ILE A 77 14.48 -21.07 -2.55
C ILE A 77 13.24 -20.92 -1.66
N THR A 78 12.47 -21.99 -1.50
CA THR A 78 11.18 -21.92 -0.81
C THR A 78 11.32 -21.58 0.68
N GLY A 79 10.63 -20.52 1.09
CA GLY A 79 10.54 -20.08 2.48
C GLY A 79 11.85 -19.48 2.99
N VAL A 80 12.65 -18.88 2.12
CA VAL A 80 13.88 -18.16 2.49
C VAL A 80 13.59 -16.71 2.88
N LEU A 81 12.51 -16.13 2.35
CA LEU A 81 12.04 -14.78 2.69
C LEU A 81 10.66 -14.82 3.32
N SER A 82 10.42 -13.91 4.27
CA SER A 82 9.10 -13.61 4.80
C SER A 82 8.76 -12.12 4.64
N LEU A 83 7.46 -11.84 4.58
CA LEU A 83 6.91 -10.48 4.73
C LEU A 83 6.21 -10.40 6.07
N ILE A 84 6.76 -9.58 6.97
CA ILE A 84 6.23 -9.37 8.32
C ILE A 84 5.56 -8.01 8.35
N PRO A 85 4.23 -7.90 8.57
CA PRO A 85 3.57 -6.61 8.73
C PRO A 85 4.23 -5.81 9.87
N MET A 86 4.62 -4.57 9.59
CA MET A 86 5.07 -3.66 10.63
C MET A 86 3.82 -3.10 11.31
N ASN A 87 3.72 -3.25 12.64
CA ASN A 87 2.54 -2.87 13.42
C ASN A 87 2.07 -1.45 13.06
N SER A 88 0.86 -1.33 12.52
CA SER A 88 0.13 -0.06 12.40
C SER A 88 -0.60 0.20 13.72
N GLU A 89 0.14 0.25 14.82
CA GLU A 89 -0.43 0.72 16.08
C GLU A 89 -0.51 2.25 15.99
N ILE A 90 -1.74 2.76 15.80
CA ILE A 90 -2.33 4.00 16.40
C ILE A 90 -3.44 4.63 15.52
N ILE A 91 -3.62 4.23 14.26
CA ILE A 91 -4.62 4.88 13.37
C ILE A 91 -5.77 3.90 13.12
N GLY A 92 -7.03 4.39 13.13
CA GLY A 92 -8.24 3.56 13.10
C GLY A 92 -8.19 2.42 12.07
N LYS A 93 -8.91 1.32 12.33
CA LYS A 93 -8.87 0.05 11.58
C LYS A 93 -8.80 0.19 10.06
N GLU A 94 -9.50 1.19 9.50
CA GLU A 94 -9.56 1.49 8.07
C GLU A 94 -8.25 2.11 7.52
N VAL A 95 -7.58 2.97 8.30
CA VAL A 95 -6.24 3.49 7.96
C VAL A 95 -5.15 2.45 8.22
N ALA A 96 -5.37 1.49 9.14
CA ALA A 96 -4.43 0.39 9.36
C ALA A 96 -4.39 -0.61 8.20
N LEU A 97 -5.45 -0.67 7.38
CA LEU A 97 -5.56 -1.57 6.23
C LEU A 97 -5.13 -0.93 4.91
N SER A 98 -5.13 0.42 4.83
CA SER A 98 -4.46 1.17 3.76
C SER A 98 -3.01 1.47 4.14
N ASN A 99 -2.16 1.79 3.16
CA ASN A 99 -0.78 2.25 3.40
C ASN A 99 0.05 1.34 4.33
N ARG A 100 0.19 0.06 3.95
CA ARG A 100 0.83 -0.96 4.78
C ARG A 100 2.33 -1.04 4.51
N LYS A 101 3.08 -1.16 5.60
CA LYS A 101 4.51 -1.46 5.55
C LYS A 101 4.77 -2.88 6.02
N TYR A 102 5.61 -3.58 5.29
CA TYR A 102 6.05 -4.92 5.62
C TYR A 102 7.56 -4.92 5.68
N LYS A 103 8.08 -5.62 6.68
CA LYS A 103 9.48 -5.95 6.73
C LYS A 103 9.75 -7.18 5.88
N ILE A 104 10.79 -7.13 5.06
CA ILE A 104 11.31 -8.28 4.32
C ILE A 104 12.42 -8.89 5.17
N THR A 105 12.22 -10.12 5.63
CA THR A 105 13.13 -10.79 6.57
C THR A 105 13.65 -12.08 5.96
N LEU A 106 14.93 -12.39 6.23
CA LEU A 106 15.57 -13.64 5.86
C LEU A 106 15.19 -14.73 6.88
N GLU A 107 14.56 -15.81 6.46
CA GLU A 107 14.14 -16.91 7.33
C GLU A 107 15.17 -18.04 7.41
N LYS A 108 15.98 -18.20 6.36
CA LYS A 108 17.00 -19.24 6.25
C LYS A 108 18.28 -18.67 5.68
N ARG A 109 19.41 -19.25 6.05
CA ARG A 109 20.69 -18.91 5.42
C ARG A 109 20.64 -19.28 3.93
N ILE A 110 21.36 -18.50 3.14
CA ILE A 110 21.55 -18.77 1.72
C ILE A 110 23.00 -19.19 1.56
N ASP A 111 23.17 -20.43 1.12
CA ASP A 111 24.45 -21.02 0.75
C ASP A 111 24.33 -21.46 -0.72
N ARG A 112 25.23 -20.97 -1.58
CA ARG A 112 25.22 -21.28 -3.02
C ARG A 112 25.53 -22.77 -3.24
N GLU A 113 26.35 -23.35 -2.39
CA GLU A 113 26.74 -24.75 -2.46
C GLU A 113 25.57 -25.68 -2.07
N GLU A 114 24.67 -25.21 -1.19
CA GLU A 114 23.46 -25.94 -0.78
C GLU A 114 22.32 -25.79 -1.82
N TYR A 115 22.22 -24.61 -2.45
CA TYR A 115 21.17 -24.27 -3.41
C TYR A 115 21.77 -23.81 -4.76
N PRO A 116 22.28 -24.74 -5.60
CA PRO A 116 22.80 -24.41 -6.91
C PRO A 116 21.69 -23.88 -7.83
N ALA A 117 22.03 -22.85 -8.61
CA ALA A 117 21.12 -22.17 -9.54
C ALA A 117 20.71 -23.03 -10.75
#